data_AF-A0A521CBA8-F1
#
_entry.id   AF-A0A521CBA8-F1
#
_cell.length_a   1.000
_cell.length_b   1.000
_cell.length_c   1.000
_cell.angle_alpha   90.00
_cell.angle_beta   90.00
_cell.angle_gamma   90.00
#
_symmetry.space_group_name_H-M   'P 1'
#
loop_
_entity.id
_entity.type
_entity.pdbx_description
1 polymer ?
#
loop_
_entity_poly.entity_id
_entity_poly.type
_entity_poly.pdbx_seq_one_letter_code
_entity_poly.pdbx_strand_id
1 'polypeptide(L)'
;MPTATTGYTLTCVANGHLNSERETTTYCTRCGSVLRVHYDQPSDDLKYPLKSIVPDPLKTHPTALKKLDRLSETYGADLWAKLEFQHPTGCFKDRGSYIEVQKALELNADAICLASTGNMAASVAAYACYFEIPCFVFVPEKTTEAKLAQATIFDANIIRIKGSFSTCEQLCREFAKSGNYYLAGDFVFREEGQKSFSYELFEQGGSEIDFIFVPIGCGTNFSAIFKAYKEMKEGGLVDQIPRFVAIQPDQSSPVVEGIFKKKKIIKEQVQTMASSVAVPDPVDFDKVFEGIDQTDGLAMTVTENEILDALKEFAVVEGHFVEPAGALPLAAFKKKQDLFRQKKCLLVATGTGFKDTKVVTKHSLNSPVLSADLQKVINYVNSGFIEMQKDSWGKSRDTFMANLKMDKEHERLYNNYVSKINKKGKTLSNNEIEALQSLIFDEDIDLEYPVEVLDYKLIMRKHGLVHATVKLDLEGREVISEAKGVGPIDAILTAIRLETDNVFPLEVENHEVDILSPDTDSLVMVTLTLSHDNRQWVSKGASPDTLEAVIQAFTKGLAIAMKSATA
;
A
#
# COMPACT_ATOMS: atom_id res chain seq x y z
N MET A 1 29.32 16.30 14.80
CA MET A 1 27.97 16.78 15.20
C MET A 1 27.38 17.52 14.01
N PRO A 2 26.07 17.45 13.73
CA PRO A 2 25.50 18.19 12.62
C PRO A 2 25.73 19.70 12.78
N THR A 3 26.11 20.37 11.68
CA THR A 3 26.43 21.80 11.66
C THR A 3 25.44 22.55 10.79
N ALA A 4 24.98 23.71 11.27
CA ALA A 4 24.20 24.66 10.50
C ALA A 4 25.15 25.60 9.74
N THR A 5 24.81 25.96 8.50
CA THR A 5 25.58 26.93 7.72
C THR A 5 24.69 27.77 6.81
N THR A 6 25.07 29.05 6.64
CA THR A 6 24.51 29.96 5.64
C THR A 6 25.37 30.03 4.37
N GLY A 7 26.53 29.38 4.35
CA GLY A 7 27.45 29.34 3.20
C GLY A 7 27.04 28.27 2.19
N TYR A 8 25.93 28.50 1.51
CA TYR A 8 25.45 27.64 0.43
C TYR A 8 24.74 28.43 -0.66
N THR A 9 24.65 27.81 -1.84
CA THR A 9 23.87 28.30 -2.98
C THR A 9 22.84 27.28 -3.42
N LEU A 10 21.68 27.75 -3.89
CA LEU A 10 20.71 26.89 -4.58
C LEU A 10 20.99 26.91 -6.08
N THR A 11 21.36 25.76 -6.63
CA THR A 11 21.73 25.66 -8.05
C THR A 11 20.75 24.77 -8.80
N CYS A 12 20.34 25.22 -9.97
CA CYS A 12 19.53 24.43 -10.89
C CYS A 12 20.34 23.24 -11.45
N VAL A 13 19.82 22.02 -11.28
CA VAL A 13 20.47 20.80 -11.76
C VAL A 13 20.62 20.78 -13.28
N ALA A 14 19.64 21.31 -14.02
CA ALA A 14 19.66 21.25 -15.49
C ALA A 14 20.59 22.28 -16.16
N ASN A 15 20.82 23.45 -15.57
CA ASN A 15 21.52 24.55 -16.25
C ASN A 15 22.45 25.40 -15.37
N GLY A 16 22.64 25.04 -14.10
CA GLY A 16 23.54 25.75 -13.21
C GLY A 16 23.05 27.13 -12.74
N HIS A 17 21.83 27.55 -13.09
CA HIS A 17 21.30 28.84 -12.66
C HIS A 17 21.20 28.92 -11.14
N LEU A 18 21.77 29.97 -10.56
CA LEU A 18 21.68 30.27 -9.14
C LEU A 18 20.29 30.80 -8.80
N ASN A 19 19.72 30.28 -7.72
CA ASN A 19 18.43 30.65 -7.18
C ASN A 19 18.61 31.15 -5.75
N SER A 20 17.70 32.01 -5.32
CA SER A 20 17.61 32.48 -3.94
C SER A 20 16.48 31.78 -3.23
N GLU A 21 16.70 31.34 -1.99
CA GLU A 21 15.62 30.78 -1.14
C GLU A 21 14.49 31.78 -0.85
N ARG A 22 14.77 33.08 -1.01
CA ARG A 22 13.74 34.14 -0.92
C ARG A 22 12.82 34.16 -2.14
N GLU A 23 13.28 33.65 -3.29
CA GLU A 23 12.51 33.60 -4.53
C GLU A 23 11.84 32.24 -4.69
N THR A 24 12.55 31.16 -4.39
CA THR A 24 12.05 29.79 -4.56
C THR A 24 12.83 28.80 -3.69
N THR A 25 12.10 27.87 -3.10
CA THR A 25 12.64 26.70 -2.40
C THR A 25 12.28 25.39 -3.11
N THR A 26 11.69 25.47 -4.30
CA THR A 26 11.09 24.31 -4.99
C THR A 26 11.76 24.05 -6.33
N TYR A 27 11.50 24.92 -7.31
CA TYR A 27 12.00 24.79 -8.68
C TYR A 27 12.76 26.03 -9.11
N CYS A 28 13.65 25.83 -10.08
CA CYS A 28 14.41 26.88 -10.73
C CYS A 28 13.48 27.94 -11.36
N THR A 29 13.71 29.20 -11.02
CA THR A 29 12.98 30.36 -11.54
C THR A 29 13.09 30.53 -13.06
N ARG A 30 14.14 29.95 -13.68
CA ARG A 30 14.42 30.09 -15.11
C ARG A 30 13.85 28.98 -15.98
N CYS A 31 13.91 27.73 -15.54
CA CYS A 31 13.55 26.58 -16.38
C CYS A 31 12.63 25.56 -15.70
N GLY A 32 12.25 25.77 -14.43
CA GLY A 32 11.39 24.84 -13.70
C GLY A 32 12.03 23.51 -13.30
N SER A 33 13.33 23.31 -13.56
CA SER A 33 14.06 22.11 -13.09
C SER A 33 14.28 22.13 -11.57
N VAL A 34 14.62 20.97 -11.01
CA VAL A 34 14.93 20.81 -9.60
C VAL A 34 16.18 21.56 -9.19
N LEU A 35 16.20 21.99 -7.93
CA LEU A 35 17.32 22.65 -7.30
C LEU A 35 18.13 21.66 -6.44
N ARG A 36 19.40 21.99 -6.20
CA ARG A 36 20.27 21.31 -5.25
C ARG A 36 21.03 22.36 -4.41
N VAL A 37 21.26 22.04 -3.14
CA VAL A 37 22.13 22.84 -2.26
C VAL A 37 23.60 22.49 -2.55
N HIS A 38 24.40 23.50 -2.83
CA HIS A 38 25.86 23.41 -2.89
C HIS A 38 26.47 24.24 -1.77
N TYR A 39 27.34 23.64 -0.97
CA TYR A 39 28.04 24.33 0.12
C TYR A 39 29.33 24.95 -0.39
N ASP A 40 29.64 26.16 0.10
CA ASP A 40 30.82 26.93 -0.35
C ASP A 40 32.14 26.24 -0.03
N GLN A 41 32.16 25.42 1.04
CA GLN A 41 33.33 24.66 1.46
C GLN A 41 32.97 23.22 1.78
N PRO A 42 33.84 22.26 1.39
CA PRO A 42 33.72 20.87 1.80
C PRO A 42 33.73 20.76 3.34
N SER A 43 33.20 19.66 3.84
CA SER A 43 33.13 19.38 5.28
C SER A 43 33.32 17.92 5.53
N ASP A 44 34.00 17.65 6.64
CA ASP A 44 34.17 16.30 7.17
C ASP A 44 33.04 15.97 8.16
N ASP A 45 31.92 16.71 8.09
CA ASP A 45 30.79 16.66 9.03
C ASP A 45 29.48 16.93 8.28
N LEU A 46 28.37 16.39 8.79
CA LEU A 46 27.03 16.63 8.26
C LEU A 46 26.67 18.12 8.37
N LYS A 47 26.50 18.80 7.21
CA LYS A 47 26.04 20.19 7.11
C LYS A 47 24.57 20.27 6.71
N TYR A 48 23.85 21.21 7.32
CA TYR A 48 22.50 21.59 6.94
C TYR A 48 22.42 23.08 6.54
N PRO A 49 21.59 23.44 5.55
CA PRO A 49 21.47 24.80 5.05
C PRO A 49 20.54 25.62 5.94
N LEU A 50 20.92 25.81 7.21
CA LEU A 50 20.17 26.54 8.23
C LEU A 50 21.09 27.56 8.90
N LYS A 51 20.54 28.64 9.45
CA LYS A 51 21.25 29.61 10.30
C LYS A 51 21.61 29.00 11.65
N SER A 52 20.71 28.18 12.17
CA SER A 52 20.85 27.45 13.43
C SER A 52 20.08 26.14 13.33
N ILE A 53 20.61 25.08 13.93
CA ILE A 53 19.94 23.79 13.99
C ILE A 53 19.48 23.49 15.41
N VAL A 54 18.21 23.18 15.56
CA VAL A 54 17.63 22.60 16.78
C VAL A 54 17.75 21.09 16.65
N PRO A 55 18.42 20.35 17.54
CA PRO A 55 18.51 18.89 17.46
C PRO A 55 17.15 18.24 17.23
N ASP A 56 17.10 17.17 16.42
CA ASP A 56 15.84 16.48 16.09
C ASP A 56 15.13 16.05 17.39
N PRO A 57 13.98 16.66 17.72
CA PRO A 57 13.35 16.44 19.01
C PRO A 57 12.56 15.13 19.06
N LEU A 58 12.15 14.61 17.91
CA LEU A 58 11.35 13.39 17.83
C LEU A 58 12.26 12.16 17.71
N LYS A 59 13.47 12.33 17.19
CA LYS A 59 14.44 11.24 17.00
C LYS A 59 15.39 11.11 18.19
N THR A 60 15.17 10.07 19.00
CA THR A 60 15.98 9.81 20.21
C THR A 60 17.23 8.98 19.96
N HIS A 61 17.29 8.25 18.85
CA HIS A 61 18.41 7.38 18.49
C HIS A 61 18.57 7.23 16.96
N PRO A 62 19.77 6.89 16.47
CA PRO A 62 19.96 6.43 15.09
C PRO A 62 19.05 5.25 14.75
N THR A 63 18.55 5.19 13.51
CA THR A 63 17.81 4.01 13.05
C THR A 63 18.76 2.82 12.98
N ALA A 64 18.27 1.60 13.23
CA ALA A 64 19.15 0.45 13.31
C ALA A 64 19.79 0.11 11.95
N LEU A 65 21.10 -0.09 11.97
CA LEU A 65 21.84 -0.83 10.96
C LEU A 65 21.93 -2.29 11.43
N LYS A 66 21.26 -3.20 10.72
CA LYS A 66 21.16 -4.62 11.10
C LYS A 66 21.77 -5.50 10.03
N LYS A 67 22.60 -6.45 10.44
CA LYS A 67 22.93 -7.59 9.61
C LYS A 67 21.71 -8.51 9.56
N LEU A 68 21.37 -8.97 8.35
CA LEU A 68 20.29 -9.92 8.10
C LEU A 68 20.91 -11.31 8.11
N ASP A 69 21.16 -11.86 9.30
CA ASP A 69 22.01 -13.04 9.48
C ASP A 69 21.48 -14.27 8.72
N ARG A 70 20.16 -14.50 8.77
CA ARG A 70 19.54 -15.69 8.18
C ARG A 70 19.44 -15.58 6.66
N LEU A 71 19.14 -14.40 6.14
CA LEU A 71 19.15 -14.14 4.69
C LEU A 71 20.58 -14.14 4.16
N SER A 72 21.54 -13.61 4.92
CA SER A 72 22.97 -13.65 4.57
C SER A 72 23.45 -15.10 4.41
N GLU A 73 23.10 -15.97 5.35
CA GLU A 73 23.38 -17.41 5.28
C GLU A 73 22.68 -18.07 4.09
N THR A 74 21.39 -17.78 3.90
CA THR A 74 20.57 -18.36 2.82
C THR A 74 21.14 -18.04 1.43
N TYR A 75 21.59 -16.80 1.20
CA TYR A 75 22.02 -16.34 -0.11
C TYR A 75 23.55 -16.31 -0.30
N GLY A 76 24.34 -16.58 0.75
CA GLY A 76 25.80 -16.53 0.70
C GLY A 76 26.33 -15.13 0.37
N ALA A 77 25.71 -14.09 0.91
CA ALA A 77 26.08 -12.67 0.75
C ALA A 77 26.06 -11.96 2.11
N ASP A 78 26.78 -10.85 2.27
CA ASP A 78 26.75 -10.06 3.51
C ASP A 78 25.63 -9.03 3.42
N LEU A 79 24.42 -9.45 3.80
CA LEU A 79 23.21 -8.64 3.71
C LEU A 79 23.00 -7.82 4.98
N TRP A 80 22.80 -6.53 4.80
CA TRP A 80 22.48 -5.57 5.85
C TRP A 80 21.21 -4.83 5.49
N ALA A 81 20.46 -4.37 6.49
CA ALA A 81 19.35 -3.46 6.31
C ALA A 81 19.52 -2.21 7.17
N LYS A 82 19.18 -1.07 6.59
CA LYS A 82 18.96 0.17 7.33
C LYS A 82 17.46 0.32 7.59
N LEU A 83 17.07 0.16 8.85
CA LEU A 83 15.66 0.06 9.26
C LEU A 83 15.05 1.45 9.47
N GLU A 84 14.81 2.17 8.38
CA GLU A 84 14.23 3.53 8.41
C GLU A 84 12.78 3.57 8.90
N PHE A 85 12.12 2.43 9.02
CA PHE A 85 10.82 2.33 9.67
C PHE A 85 10.84 2.55 11.19
N GLN A 86 12.03 2.69 11.80
CA GLN A 86 12.18 3.00 13.23
C GLN A 86 12.16 4.50 13.53
N HIS A 87 12.01 5.35 12.50
CA HIS A 87 11.76 6.77 12.72
C HIS A 87 10.39 7.00 13.40
N PRO A 88 10.18 8.15 14.05
CA PRO A 88 8.98 8.44 14.85
C PRO A 88 7.65 8.20 14.14
N THR A 89 7.54 8.55 12.86
CA THR A 89 6.32 8.32 12.06
C THR A 89 6.32 6.99 11.31
N GLY A 90 7.35 6.17 11.53
CA GLY A 90 7.49 4.85 10.94
C GLY A 90 8.08 4.85 9.53
N CYS A 91 8.78 5.90 9.09
CA CYS A 91 9.43 5.94 7.77
C CYS A 91 10.58 6.96 7.63
N PHE A 92 11.40 6.79 6.60
CA PHE A 92 12.56 7.65 6.27
C PHE A 92 12.23 9.14 6.01
N LYS A 93 10.96 9.48 5.73
CA LYS A 93 10.56 10.85 5.37
C LYS A 93 10.84 11.84 6.51
N ASP A 94 10.93 11.36 7.74
CA ASP A 94 11.20 12.13 8.96
C ASP A 94 12.51 12.91 8.88
N ARG A 95 13.57 12.29 8.33
CA ARG A 95 14.86 12.96 8.08
C ARG A 95 14.70 14.27 7.31
N GLY A 96 13.84 14.25 6.30
CA GLY A 96 13.56 15.39 5.43
C GLY A 96 12.61 16.40 6.06
N SER A 97 11.51 15.93 6.64
CA SER A 97 10.47 16.77 7.23
C SER A 97 11.00 17.61 8.39
N TYR A 98 11.91 17.04 9.19
CA TYR A 98 12.66 17.76 10.23
C TYR A 98 13.36 19.02 9.71
N ILE A 99 14.04 18.93 8.55
CA ILE A 99 14.74 20.07 7.96
C ILE A 99 13.77 21.03 7.26
N GLU A 100 12.74 20.52 6.59
CA GLU A 100 11.74 21.39 5.95
C GLU A 100 10.97 22.24 6.97
N VAL A 101 10.59 21.68 8.12
CA VAL A 101 9.91 22.43 9.18
C VAL A 101 10.84 23.48 9.79
N GLN A 102 12.09 23.15 10.08
CA GLN A 102 13.06 24.15 10.56
C GLN A 102 13.32 25.25 9.54
N LYS A 103 13.38 24.91 8.24
CA LYS A 103 13.51 25.91 7.19
C LYS A 103 12.28 26.80 7.09
N ALA A 104 11.07 26.24 7.25
CA ALA A 104 9.83 27.03 7.29
C ALA A 104 9.86 28.06 8.43
N LEU A 105 10.30 27.64 9.63
CA LEU A 105 10.46 28.54 10.79
C LEU A 105 11.53 29.62 10.55
N GLU A 106 12.67 29.25 9.98
CA GLU A 106 13.76 30.21 9.66
C GLU A 106 13.32 31.28 8.65
N LEU A 107 12.47 30.89 7.70
CA LEU A 107 11.86 31.79 6.72
C LEU A 107 10.67 32.57 7.29
N ASN A 108 10.32 32.34 8.57
CA ASN A 108 9.16 32.91 9.25
C ASN A 108 7.84 32.63 8.50
N ALA A 109 7.67 31.42 7.95
CA ALA A 109 6.43 31.02 7.31
C ALA A 109 5.29 30.91 8.36
N ASP A 110 4.09 31.36 7.99
CA ASP A 110 2.90 31.32 8.84
C ASP A 110 2.34 29.90 8.99
N ALA A 111 2.61 29.03 8.00
CA ALA A 111 2.19 27.64 7.96
C ALA A 111 3.05 26.82 7.00
N ILE A 112 2.93 25.50 7.10
CA ILE A 112 3.47 24.54 6.14
C ILE A 112 2.33 23.84 5.39
N CYS A 113 2.48 23.64 4.09
CA CYS A 113 1.48 22.94 3.28
C CYS A 113 2.11 21.91 2.35
N LEU A 114 1.37 20.84 2.06
CA LEU A 114 1.77 19.81 1.09
C LEU A 114 0.56 19.07 0.51
N ALA A 115 0.75 18.52 -0.69
CA ALA A 115 -0.16 17.52 -1.26
C ALA A 115 0.46 16.12 -1.09
N SER A 116 -0.13 15.29 -0.22
CA SER A 116 0.34 13.92 0.01
C SER A 116 -0.74 13.09 0.70
N THR A 117 -0.85 11.81 0.36
CA THR A 117 -1.84 10.87 0.93
C THR A 117 -1.20 9.78 1.78
N GLY A 118 0.09 9.92 2.15
CA GLY A 118 0.83 8.84 2.79
C GLY A 118 1.97 9.30 3.71
N ASN A 119 3.10 8.61 3.64
CA ASN A 119 4.25 8.77 4.54
C ASN A 119 4.71 10.22 4.73
N MET A 120 4.71 11.03 3.67
CA MET A 120 5.11 12.43 3.76
C MET A 120 4.09 13.29 4.52
N ALA A 121 2.78 13.09 4.32
CA ALA A 121 1.74 13.78 5.07
C ALA A 121 1.87 13.55 6.58
N ALA A 122 2.02 12.28 6.98
CA ALA A 122 2.20 11.91 8.38
C ALA A 122 3.49 12.51 8.97
N SER A 123 4.59 12.43 8.23
CA SER A 123 5.90 12.94 8.63
C SER A 123 5.91 14.47 8.81
N VAL A 124 5.40 15.23 7.83
CA VAL A 124 5.34 16.69 7.95
C VAL A 124 4.38 17.11 9.05
N ALA A 125 3.22 16.47 9.18
CA ALA A 125 2.27 16.75 10.25
C ALA A 125 2.89 16.56 11.64
N ALA A 126 3.61 15.46 11.88
CA ALA A 126 4.23 15.18 13.18
C ALA A 126 5.24 16.25 13.60
N TYR A 127 6.15 16.62 12.68
CA TYR A 127 7.16 17.65 12.97
C TYR A 127 6.52 19.04 13.05
N ALA A 128 5.55 19.36 12.20
CA ALA A 128 4.84 20.63 12.24
C ALA A 128 4.09 20.82 13.56
N CYS A 129 3.41 19.78 14.03
CA CYS A 129 2.73 19.73 15.33
C CYS A 129 3.71 19.98 16.49
N TYR A 130 4.85 19.26 16.51
CA TYR A 130 5.85 19.44 17.57
C TYR A 130 6.42 20.86 17.62
N PHE A 131 6.67 21.47 16.46
CA PHE A 131 7.22 22.82 16.35
C PHE A 131 6.15 23.92 16.29
N GLU A 132 4.88 23.58 16.57
CA GLU A 132 3.75 24.52 16.65
C GLU A 132 3.54 25.38 15.39
N ILE A 133 3.85 24.84 14.20
CA ILE A 133 3.55 25.48 12.92
C ILE A 133 2.30 24.83 12.30
N PRO A 134 1.26 25.60 11.91
CA PRO A 134 0.07 25.05 11.27
C PRO A 134 0.41 24.24 10.02
N CYS A 135 -0.16 23.03 9.92
CA CYS A 135 0.05 22.13 8.78
C CYS A 135 -1.22 21.97 7.96
N PHE A 136 -1.15 22.19 6.64
CA PHE A 136 -2.24 21.98 5.69
C PHE A 136 -1.92 20.84 4.72
N VAL A 137 -2.76 19.80 4.71
CA VAL A 137 -2.54 18.59 3.89
C VAL A 137 -3.64 18.49 2.83
N PHE A 138 -3.27 18.66 1.56
CA PHE A 138 -4.19 18.58 0.43
C PHE A 138 -4.30 17.14 -0.08
N VAL A 139 -5.51 16.59 -0.14
CA VAL A 139 -5.76 15.20 -0.56
C VAL A 139 -7.01 15.07 -1.42
N PRO A 140 -7.06 14.10 -2.36
CA PRO A 140 -8.28 13.79 -3.10
C PRO A 140 -9.42 13.37 -2.15
N GLU A 141 -10.66 13.71 -2.51
CA GLU A 141 -11.86 13.39 -1.71
C GLU A 141 -12.02 11.89 -1.40
N LYS A 142 -11.50 11.02 -2.27
CA LYS A 142 -11.56 9.55 -2.15
C LYS A 142 -10.43 8.95 -1.31
N THR A 143 -9.57 9.77 -0.70
CA THR A 143 -8.50 9.27 0.17
C THR A 143 -9.10 8.63 1.41
N THR A 144 -8.70 7.41 1.72
CA THR A 144 -9.26 6.64 2.85
C THR A 144 -8.79 7.21 4.19
N GLU A 145 -9.65 7.20 5.21
CA GLU A 145 -9.29 7.66 6.57
C GLU A 145 -8.06 6.94 7.13
N ALA A 146 -7.91 5.63 6.88
CA ALA A 146 -6.77 4.86 7.34
C ALA A 146 -5.41 5.44 6.89
N LYS A 147 -5.34 6.05 5.70
CA LYS A 147 -4.12 6.70 5.18
C LYS A 147 -3.88 8.07 5.81
N LEU A 148 -4.94 8.74 6.25
CA LEU A 148 -4.90 10.08 6.83
C LEU A 148 -4.74 10.05 8.35
N ALA A 149 -5.05 8.93 8.99
CA ALA A 149 -5.12 8.77 10.44
C ALA A 149 -3.92 9.36 11.19
N GLN A 150 -2.69 9.10 10.73
CA GLN A 150 -1.49 9.66 11.35
C GLN A 150 -1.39 11.18 11.18
N ALA A 151 -1.69 11.73 10.00
CA ALA A 151 -1.67 13.19 9.84
C ALA A 151 -2.76 13.85 10.69
N THR A 152 -3.95 13.26 10.75
CA THR A 152 -5.08 13.75 11.54
C THR A 152 -4.79 13.78 13.04
N ILE A 153 -4.17 12.74 13.61
CA ILE A 153 -3.86 12.71 15.05
C ILE A 153 -2.74 13.70 15.43
N PHE A 154 -1.92 14.13 14.47
CA PHE A 154 -0.96 15.22 14.63
C PHE A 154 -1.55 16.59 14.28
N ASP A 155 -2.86 16.77 14.44
CA ASP A 155 -3.58 18.03 14.25
C ASP A 155 -3.37 18.71 12.88
N ALA A 156 -3.05 17.93 11.84
CA ALA A 156 -2.97 18.47 10.49
C ALA A 156 -4.35 18.85 9.96
N ASN A 157 -4.44 20.03 9.33
CA ASN A 157 -5.62 20.49 8.64
C ASN A 157 -5.77 19.75 7.31
N ILE A 158 -6.56 18.68 7.31
CA ILE A 158 -6.82 17.86 6.11
C ILE A 158 -7.81 18.59 5.19
N ILE A 159 -7.34 19.00 4.02
CA ILE A 159 -8.13 19.67 2.98
C ILE A 159 -8.45 18.66 1.88
N ARG A 160 -9.71 18.22 1.84
CA ARG A 160 -10.22 17.30 0.81
C ARG A 160 -10.64 18.07 -0.44
N ILE A 161 -10.02 17.72 -1.57
CA ILE A 161 -10.26 18.34 -2.88
C ILE A 161 -11.02 17.36 -3.78
N LYS A 162 -12.07 17.84 -4.43
CA LYS A 162 -12.74 17.12 -5.52
C LYS A 162 -11.85 17.15 -6.75
N GLY A 163 -11.19 16.04 -7.06
CA GLY A 163 -10.28 15.96 -8.20
C GLY A 163 -9.22 14.87 -8.06
N SER A 164 -8.26 14.89 -8.99
CA SER A 164 -7.12 13.96 -8.97
C SER A 164 -6.05 14.43 -7.98
N PHE A 165 -5.05 13.59 -7.74
CA PHE A 165 -3.87 13.97 -6.96
C PHE A 165 -3.15 15.18 -7.60
N SER A 166 -3.03 15.23 -8.93
CA SER A 166 -2.43 16.35 -9.64
C SER A 166 -3.17 17.67 -9.40
N THR A 167 -4.51 17.63 -9.31
CA THR A 167 -5.31 18.81 -8.91
C THR A 167 -4.97 19.28 -7.50
N CYS A 168 -4.80 18.35 -6.56
CA CYS A 168 -4.42 18.66 -5.18
C CYS A 168 -3.03 19.30 -5.12
N GLU A 169 -2.07 18.76 -5.87
CA GLU A 169 -0.71 19.29 -5.96
C GLU A 169 -0.68 20.71 -6.54
N GLN A 170 -1.40 20.93 -7.64
CA GLN A 170 -1.50 22.26 -8.26
C GLN A 170 -2.11 23.27 -7.28
N LEU A 171 -3.25 22.95 -6.67
CA LEU A 171 -3.90 23.84 -5.70
C LEU A 171 -3.03 24.10 -4.47
N CYS A 172 -2.31 23.10 -3.98
CA CYS A 172 -1.37 23.28 -2.86
C CYS A 172 -0.24 24.25 -3.23
N ARG A 173 0.27 24.19 -4.48
CA ARG A 173 1.28 25.13 -4.98
C ARG A 173 0.75 26.55 -5.11
N GLU A 174 -0.48 26.71 -5.59
CA GLU A 174 -1.14 28.01 -5.68
C GLU A 174 -1.45 28.58 -4.29
N PHE A 175 -1.92 27.73 -3.37
CA PHE A 175 -2.14 28.07 -1.97
C PHE A 175 -0.84 28.55 -1.30
N ALA A 176 0.26 27.83 -1.48
CA ALA A 176 1.56 28.23 -0.96
C ALA A 176 2.01 29.63 -1.42
N LYS A 177 1.67 30.02 -2.65
CA LYS A 177 1.98 31.35 -3.22
C LYS A 177 0.98 32.43 -2.80
N SER A 178 -0.21 32.05 -2.33
CA SER A 178 -1.28 32.99 -1.95
C SER A 178 -1.05 33.67 -0.60
N GLY A 179 -0.18 33.08 0.23
CA GLY A 179 0.19 33.58 1.54
C GLY A 179 1.65 33.29 1.85
N ASN A 180 2.05 33.52 3.08
CA ASN A 180 3.40 33.23 3.56
C ASN A 180 3.48 31.77 4.05
N TYR A 181 3.25 30.81 3.15
CA TYR A 181 3.23 29.39 3.51
C TYR A 181 4.40 28.63 2.86
N TYR A 182 5.07 27.79 3.65
CA TYR A 182 6.13 26.93 3.14
C TYR A 182 5.54 25.72 2.43
N LEU A 183 5.93 25.51 1.17
CA LEU A 183 5.54 24.33 0.40
C LEU A 183 6.51 23.18 0.66
N ALA A 184 6.07 22.18 1.44
CA ALA A 184 6.84 20.97 1.69
C ALA A 184 6.66 19.95 0.57
N GLY A 185 7.72 19.20 0.29
CA GLY A 185 7.69 18.18 -0.75
C GLY A 185 9.05 17.58 -1.03
N ASP A 186 9.12 16.78 -2.09
CA ASP A 186 10.37 16.23 -2.63
C ASP A 186 11.15 17.34 -3.38
N PHE A 187 11.58 18.35 -2.61
CA PHE A 187 12.32 19.54 -3.05
C PHE A 187 13.70 19.66 -2.38
N VAL A 188 14.37 20.80 -2.60
CA VAL A 188 15.79 21.00 -2.31
C VAL A 188 16.19 20.78 -0.85
N PHE A 189 15.38 21.21 0.12
CA PHE A 189 15.74 21.08 1.54
C PHE A 189 15.41 19.71 2.13
N ARG A 190 14.44 18.98 1.55
CA ARG A 190 14.15 17.59 1.92
C ARG A 190 15.33 16.67 1.59
N GLU A 191 16.01 16.91 0.47
CA GLU A 191 17.25 16.21 0.09
C GLU A 191 18.32 16.38 1.18
N GLU A 192 18.50 17.59 1.71
CA GLU A 192 19.49 17.84 2.76
C GLU A 192 19.18 17.13 4.07
N GLY A 193 17.91 17.02 4.44
CA GLY A 193 17.50 16.20 5.58
C GLY A 193 17.81 14.72 5.37
N GLN A 194 17.40 14.16 4.23
CA GLN A 194 17.55 12.74 3.91
C GLN A 194 19.02 12.31 3.79
N LYS A 195 19.93 13.21 3.41
CA LYS A 195 21.36 12.90 3.25
C LYS A 195 22.01 12.48 4.57
N SER A 196 21.43 12.87 5.71
CA SER A 196 21.83 12.41 7.05
C SER A 196 21.85 10.89 7.18
N PHE A 197 21.11 10.17 6.33
CA PHE A 197 21.16 8.71 6.22
C PHE A 197 22.59 8.20 6.08
N SER A 198 23.37 8.74 5.13
CA SER A 198 24.70 8.19 4.81
C SER A 198 25.74 8.57 5.86
N TYR A 199 25.62 9.77 6.45
CA TYR A 199 26.48 10.17 7.56
C TYR A 199 26.23 9.29 8.79
N GLU A 200 24.97 9.04 9.14
CA GLU A 200 24.63 8.14 10.24
C GLU A 200 25.08 6.69 9.98
N LEU A 201 24.95 6.24 8.72
CA LEU A 201 25.45 4.93 8.31
C LEU A 201 26.97 4.83 8.48
N PHE A 202 27.72 5.88 8.11
CA PHE A 202 29.16 5.97 8.31
C PHE A 202 29.53 5.92 9.80
N GLU A 203 28.86 6.73 10.64
CA GLU A 203 29.06 6.74 12.10
C GLU A 203 28.77 5.38 12.76
N GLN A 204 27.85 4.60 12.17
CA GLN A 204 27.52 3.24 12.62
C GLN A 204 28.49 2.14 12.11
N GLY A 205 29.59 2.51 11.44
CA GLY A 205 30.57 1.56 10.90
C GLY A 205 30.20 0.98 9.53
N GLY A 206 29.32 1.66 8.78
CA GLY A 206 28.91 1.28 7.42
C GLY A 206 29.87 1.70 6.31
N SER A 207 31.17 1.88 6.60
CA SER A 207 32.15 2.41 5.64
C SER A 207 32.50 1.45 4.50
N GLU A 208 32.33 0.14 4.68
CA GLU A 208 32.73 -0.90 3.71
C GLU A 208 31.56 -1.49 2.90
N ILE A 209 30.56 -0.69 2.54
CA ILE A 209 29.41 -1.17 1.74
C ILE A 209 29.77 -1.19 0.26
N ASP A 210 29.55 -2.32 -0.42
CA ASP A 210 29.76 -2.44 -1.86
C ASP A 210 28.55 -1.89 -2.65
N PHE A 211 27.33 -2.22 -2.19
CA PHE A 211 26.08 -1.88 -2.88
C PHE A 211 25.02 -1.31 -1.94
N ILE A 212 24.34 -0.23 -2.34
CA ILE A 212 23.15 0.30 -1.65
C ILE A 212 21.92 0.16 -2.55
N PHE A 213 20.93 -0.61 -2.07
CA PHE A 213 19.68 -0.88 -2.76
C PHE A 213 18.60 0.09 -2.28
N VAL A 214 18.19 1.00 -3.17
CA VAL A 214 17.29 2.11 -2.84
C VAL A 214 15.99 2.02 -3.67
N PRO A 215 14.82 1.92 -3.03
CA PRO A 215 13.52 2.06 -3.69
C PRO A 215 13.32 3.47 -4.25
N ILE A 216 12.77 3.57 -5.48
CA ILE A 216 12.63 4.86 -6.18
C ILE A 216 11.16 5.20 -6.44
N GLY A 217 10.66 6.23 -5.75
CA GLY A 217 9.49 7.01 -6.15
C GLY A 217 9.94 8.26 -6.94
N CYS A 218 9.96 9.41 -6.27
CA CYS A 218 10.41 10.68 -6.86
C CYS A 218 11.91 10.77 -7.16
N GLY A 219 12.75 9.97 -6.47
CA GLY A 219 14.22 9.97 -6.61
C GLY A 219 14.98 10.73 -5.51
N THR A 220 14.30 11.52 -4.69
CA THR A 220 14.92 12.40 -3.68
C THR A 220 15.77 11.64 -2.66
N ASN A 221 15.28 10.50 -2.15
CA ASN A 221 16.03 9.71 -1.16
C ASN A 221 17.32 9.15 -1.74
N PHE A 222 17.26 8.58 -2.95
CA PHE A 222 18.45 8.11 -3.66
C PHE A 222 19.45 9.25 -3.86
N SER A 223 18.96 10.39 -4.36
CA SER A 223 19.77 11.58 -4.60
C SER A 223 20.46 12.05 -3.32
N ALA A 224 19.73 12.09 -2.21
CA ALA A 224 20.22 12.51 -0.92
C ALA A 224 21.32 11.58 -0.38
N ILE A 225 21.08 10.26 -0.43
CA ILE A 225 22.06 9.24 0.00
C ILE A 225 23.34 9.38 -0.85
N PHE A 226 23.20 9.48 -2.17
CA PHE A 226 24.32 9.67 -3.09
C PHE A 226 25.07 10.99 -2.84
N LYS A 227 24.35 12.09 -2.67
CA LYS A 227 24.92 13.41 -2.37
C LYS A 227 25.77 13.38 -1.11
N ALA A 228 25.31 12.75 -0.04
CA ALA A 228 26.11 12.63 1.18
C ALA A 228 27.41 11.84 0.94
N TYR A 229 27.42 10.78 0.14
CA TYR A 229 28.66 10.08 -0.19
C TYR A 229 29.62 10.94 -1.03
N LYS A 230 29.11 11.76 -1.95
CA LYS A 230 29.95 12.74 -2.66
C LYS A 230 30.58 13.75 -1.70
N GLU A 231 29.77 14.33 -0.82
CA GLU A 231 30.26 15.29 0.19
C GLU A 231 31.29 14.66 1.13
N MET A 232 31.02 13.45 1.65
CA MET A 232 31.95 12.73 2.51
C MET A 232 33.25 12.39 1.78
N LYS A 233 33.20 12.07 0.47
CA LYS A 233 34.40 11.83 -0.32
C LYS A 233 35.19 13.10 -0.58
N GLU A 234 34.52 14.21 -0.89
CA GLU A 234 35.13 15.53 -1.07
C GLU A 234 35.76 16.04 0.24
N GLY A 235 35.16 15.75 1.39
CA GLY A 235 35.70 15.99 2.73
C GLY A 235 36.68 14.92 3.23
N GLY A 236 37.03 13.91 2.42
CA GLY A 236 38.01 12.89 2.82
C GLY A 236 37.58 11.94 3.95
N LEU A 237 36.29 11.87 4.29
CA LEU A 237 35.73 10.90 5.25
C LEU A 237 35.66 9.48 4.68
N VAL A 238 35.45 9.36 3.37
CA VAL A 238 35.38 8.06 2.67
C VAL A 238 36.23 8.09 1.41
N ASP A 239 36.92 6.98 1.13
CA ASP A 239 37.74 6.86 -0.08
C ASP A 239 36.90 6.55 -1.33
N GLN A 240 35.80 5.80 -1.14
CA GLN A 240 34.98 5.25 -2.21
C GLN A 240 33.50 5.51 -1.96
N ILE A 241 32.77 5.70 -3.07
CA ILE A 241 31.31 5.79 -3.06
C ILE A 241 30.79 4.39 -3.42
N PRO A 242 29.87 3.79 -2.64
CA PRO A 242 29.28 2.50 -2.95
C PRO A 242 28.53 2.55 -4.28
N ARG A 243 28.37 1.40 -4.93
CA ARG A 243 27.54 1.30 -6.14
C ARG A 243 26.07 1.38 -5.74
N PHE A 244 25.29 2.16 -6.46
CA PHE A 244 23.87 2.29 -6.15
C PHE A 244 23.02 1.36 -7.02
N VAL A 245 21.96 0.80 -6.43
CA VAL A 245 20.94 0.02 -7.13
C VAL A 245 19.61 0.75 -7.00
N ALA A 246 19.15 1.36 -8.09
CA ALA A 246 17.85 2.03 -8.20
C ALA A 246 16.77 1.00 -8.55
N ILE A 247 15.71 0.93 -7.74
CA ILE A 247 14.71 -0.14 -7.85
C ILE A 247 13.31 0.42 -7.97
N GLN A 248 12.55 -0.07 -8.95
CA GLN A 248 11.13 0.25 -9.12
C GLN A 248 10.28 -1.00 -9.38
N PRO A 249 8.98 -0.97 -9.09
CA PRO A 249 8.07 -2.01 -9.55
C PRO A 249 7.96 -1.97 -11.09
N ASP A 250 7.77 -3.13 -11.74
CA ASP A 250 7.59 -3.21 -13.21
C ASP A 250 6.47 -2.29 -13.71
N GLN A 251 5.37 -2.22 -12.94
CA GLN A 251 4.19 -1.43 -13.28
C GLN A 251 4.34 0.08 -12.96
N SER A 252 5.45 0.48 -12.32
CA SER A 252 5.75 1.87 -11.94
C SER A 252 7.25 2.19 -12.09
N SER A 253 7.79 1.98 -13.29
CA SER A 253 9.22 2.04 -13.59
C SER A 253 9.76 3.24 -14.42
N PRO A 254 9.18 4.46 -14.39
CA PRO A 254 9.62 5.55 -15.28
C PRO A 254 11.09 5.97 -15.09
N VAL A 255 11.66 5.83 -13.88
CA VAL A 255 13.07 6.14 -13.63
C VAL A 255 13.97 5.07 -14.24
N VAL A 256 13.65 3.79 -14.04
CA VAL A 256 14.44 2.69 -14.61
C VAL A 256 14.41 2.75 -16.13
N GLU A 257 13.23 2.94 -16.73
CA GLU A 257 13.12 3.17 -18.18
C GLU A 257 13.91 4.39 -18.64
N GLY A 258 13.85 5.48 -17.88
CA GLY A 258 14.56 6.70 -18.21
C GLY A 258 16.07 6.57 -18.15
N ILE A 259 16.61 5.78 -17.21
CA ILE A 259 18.04 5.49 -17.12
C ILE A 259 18.51 4.76 -18.38
N PHE A 260 17.79 3.71 -18.80
CA PHE A 260 18.12 2.98 -20.03
C PHE A 260 18.01 3.85 -21.29
N LYS A 261 17.00 4.74 -21.34
CA LYS A 261 16.79 5.67 -22.46
C LYS A 261 17.64 6.95 -22.37
N LYS A 262 18.39 7.15 -21.28
CA LYS A 262 19.12 8.38 -20.93
C LYS A 262 18.27 9.64 -21.04
N LYS A 263 17.00 9.55 -20.63
CA LYS A 263 16.02 10.65 -20.70
C LYS A 263 14.92 10.45 -19.68
N LYS A 264 14.48 11.53 -19.02
CA LYS A 264 13.32 11.50 -18.12
C LYS A 264 12.08 10.97 -18.85
N ILE A 265 11.42 9.99 -18.24
CA ILE A 265 10.14 9.44 -18.69
C ILE A 265 9.06 9.87 -17.71
N ILE A 266 7.91 10.28 -18.25
CA ILE A 266 6.70 10.60 -17.50
C ILE A 266 5.62 9.66 -18.03
N LYS A 267 4.90 9.01 -17.12
CA LYS A 267 3.72 8.18 -17.45
C LYS A 267 2.45 8.94 -17.08
N GLU A 268 1.34 8.64 -17.75
CA GLU A 268 0.05 9.25 -17.37
C GLU A 268 -0.45 8.70 -16.04
N GLN A 269 -0.31 7.39 -15.86
CA GLN A 269 -0.68 6.68 -14.64
C GLN A 269 0.27 5.52 -14.39
N VAL A 270 0.46 5.20 -13.11
CA VAL A 270 1.17 4.00 -12.64
C VAL A 270 0.33 3.33 -11.56
N GLN A 271 0.43 2.02 -11.45
CA GLN A 271 -0.33 1.23 -10.48
C GLN A 271 0.55 0.11 -9.95
N THR A 272 0.70 0.01 -8.63
CA THR A 272 1.50 -1.03 -7.96
C THR A 272 1.03 -1.13 -6.51
N MET A 273 1.17 -2.30 -5.87
CA MET A 273 0.90 -2.43 -4.43
C MET A 273 1.86 -1.59 -3.59
N ALA A 274 3.05 -1.28 -4.10
CA ALA A 274 4.05 -0.44 -3.44
C ALA A 274 3.72 1.05 -3.65
N SER A 275 2.63 1.50 -3.01
CA SER A 275 2.07 2.84 -3.26
C SER A 275 3.04 4.00 -2.98
N SER A 276 3.98 3.84 -2.04
CA SER A 276 5.03 4.82 -1.72
C SER A 276 6.02 5.10 -2.87
N VAL A 277 6.09 4.21 -3.88
CA VAL A 277 6.94 4.37 -5.08
C VAL A 277 6.13 4.46 -6.38
N ALA A 278 4.80 4.58 -6.28
CA ALA A 278 3.88 4.73 -7.41
C ALA A 278 3.89 6.17 -7.96
N VAL A 279 5.02 6.59 -8.54
CA VAL A 279 5.25 7.96 -9.00
C VAL A 279 5.34 8.01 -10.53
N PRO A 280 4.37 8.63 -11.23
CA PRO A 280 4.37 8.71 -12.69
C PRO A 280 5.35 9.75 -13.26
N ASP A 281 5.59 10.84 -12.52
CA ASP A 281 6.53 11.91 -12.86
C ASP A 281 7.66 12.00 -11.80
N PRO A 282 8.81 11.33 -12.01
CA PRO A 282 9.91 11.35 -11.05
C PRO A 282 10.65 12.69 -11.11
N VAL A 283 10.40 13.54 -10.11
CA VAL A 283 10.93 14.91 -10.02
C VAL A 283 12.47 14.96 -10.06
N ASP A 284 13.15 14.06 -9.34
CA ASP A 284 14.62 14.03 -9.22
C ASP A 284 15.29 13.03 -10.20
N PHE A 285 14.67 12.72 -11.34
CA PHE A 285 15.24 11.78 -12.33
C PHE A 285 16.71 12.10 -12.67
N ASP A 286 17.03 13.36 -13.01
CA ASP A 286 18.39 13.73 -13.44
C ASP A 286 19.43 13.49 -12.33
N LYS A 287 19.03 13.69 -11.07
CA LYS A 287 19.88 13.43 -9.91
C LYS A 287 20.10 11.93 -9.67
N VAL A 288 19.08 11.10 -9.92
CA VAL A 288 19.20 9.64 -9.86
C VAL A 288 20.09 9.14 -10.99
N PHE A 289 19.90 9.66 -12.22
CA PHE A 289 20.71 9.32 -13.38
C PHE A 289 22.19 9.65 -13.14
N GLU A 290 22.49 10.83 -12.58
CA GLU A 290 23.85 11.21 -12.17
C GLU A 290 24.47 10.17 -11.22
N GLY A 291 23.73 9.76 -10.19
CA GLY A 291 24.26 8.79 -9.21
C GLY A 291 24.48 7.40 -9.78
N ILE A 292 23.62 6.95 -10.70
CA ILE A 292 23.84 5.68 -11.41
C ILE A 292 25.06 5.75 -12.32
N ASP A 293 25.20 6.83 -13.10
CA ASP A 293 26.32 7.02 -14.04
C ASP A 293 27.67 7.14 -13.31
N GLN A 294 27.73 7.94 -12.23
CA GLN A 294 28.98 8.16 -11.48
C GLN A 294 29.42 6.99 -10.61
N THR A 295 28.50 6.09 -10.23
CA THR A 295 28.82 4.95 -9.35
C THR A 295 28.91 3.62 -10.08
N ASP A 296 28.79 3.61 -11.42
CA ASP A 296 28.62 2.36 -12.20
C ASP A 296 27.50 1.49 -11.58
N GLY A 297 26.39 2.17 -11.26
CA GLY A 297 25.24 1.64 -10.56
C GLY A 297 24.32 0.81 -11.45
N LEU A 298 23.31 0.20 -10.83
CA LEU A 298 22.33 -0.66 -11.50
C LEU A 298 20.93 -0.05 -11.40
N ALA A 299 20.13 -0.22 -12.45
CA ALA A 299 18.71 0.09 -12.45
C ALA A 299 17.91 -1.20 -12.67
N MET A 300 17.05 -1.56 -11.73
CA MET A 300 16.36 -2.84 -11.70
C MET A 300 14.87 -2.66 -11.49
N THR A 301 14.08 -3.55 -12.09
CA THR A 301 12.66 -3.65 -11.79
C THR A 301 12.30 -4.98 -11.13
N VAL A 302 11.23 -4.97 -10.35
CA VAL A 302 10.67 -6.14 -9.67
C VAL A 302 9.17 -6.26 -9.92
N THR A 303 8.68 -7.49 -10.04
CA THR A 303 7.27 -7.82 -10.19
C THR A 303 6.53 -7.72 -8.85
N GLU A 304 5.21 -7.61 -8.89
CA GLU A 304 4.37 -7.61 -7.68
C GLU A 304 4.54 -8.91 -6.84
N ASN A 305 4.72 -10.07 -7.49
CA ASN A 305 4.97 -11.33 -6.78
C ASN A 305 6.34 -11.35 -6.10
N GLU A 306 7.38 -10.84 -6.76
CA GLU A 306 8.71 -10.71 -6.15
C GLU A 306 8.68 -9.77 -4.92
N ILE A 307 7.85 -8.71 -4.96
CA ILE A 307 7.63 -7.82 -3.81
C ILE A 307 6.96 -8.58 -2.66
N LEU A 308 5.90 -9.35 -2.92
CA LEU A 308 5.22 -10.16 -1.91
C LEU A 308 6.17 -11.19 -1.28
N ASP A 309 6.93 -11.92 -2.09
CA ASP A 309 7.89 -12.90 -1.60
C ASP A 309 8.94 -12.26 -0.69
N ALA A 310 9.50 -11.12 -1.10
CA ALA A 310 10.45 -10.36 -0.30
C ALA A 310 9.83 -9.81 0.99
N LEU A 311 8.56 -9.39 0.97
CA LEU A 311 7.84 -8.94 2.17
C LEU A 311 7.75 -10.06 3.21
N LYS A 312 7.38 -11.28 2.77
CA LYS A 312 7.30 -12.46 3.64
C LYS A 312 8.67 -12.84 4.17
N GLU A 313 9.71 -12.82 3.35
CA GLU A 313 11.06 -13.16 3.82
C GLU A 313 11.57 -12.17 4.87
N PHE A 314 11.42 -10.86 4.66
CA PHE A 314 11.76 -9.86 5.67
C PHE A 314 11.04 -10.14 7.00
N ALA A 315 9.74 -10.45 6.95
CA ALA A 315 8.93 -10.66 8.14
C ALA A 315 9.21 -12.00 8.84
N VAL A 316 9.24 -13.11 8.09
CA VAL A 316 9.31 -14.47 8.65
C VAL A 316 10.75 -14.91 8.94
N VAL A 317 11.68 -14.57 8.06
CA VAL A 317 13.08 -14.99 8.20
C VAL A 317 13.79 -14.08 9.19
N GLU A 318 13.68 -12.76 9.03
CA GLU A 318 14.42 -11.77 9.84
C GLU A 318 13.60 -11.09 10.95
N GLY A 319 12.28 -11.22 10.95
CA GLY A 319 11.43 -10.57 11.96
C GLY A 319 11.23 -9.07 11.72
N HIS A 320 11.35 -8.60 10.48
CA HIS A 320 11.21 -7.19 10.12
C HIS A 320 9.97 -6.97 9.26
N PHE A 321 8.95 -6.30 9.81
CA PHE A 321 7.72 -6.01 9.09
C PHE A 321 7.80 -4.66 8.37
N VAL A 322 8.18 -4.69 7.09
CA VAL A 322 8.35 -3.52 6.21
C VAL A 322 7.11 -3.26 5.35
N GLU A 323 6.94 -2.05 4.83
CA GLU A 323 5.96 -1.74 3.79
C GLU A 323 6.40 -2.37 2.44
N PRO A 324 5.51 -2.54 1.44
CA PRO A 324 5.90 -3.12 0.15
C PRO A 324 7.05 -2.38 -0.54
N ALA A 325 7.10 -1.04 -0.46
CA ALA A 325 8.23 -0.25 -0.95
C ALA A 325 9.57 -0.62 -0.27
N GLY A 326 9.54 -0.95 1.01
CA GLY A 326 10.71 -1.39 1.78
C GLY A 326 11.16 -2.82 1.45
N ALA A 327 10.33 -3.61 0.77
CA ALA A 327 10.67 -4.97 0.33
C ALA A 327 11.37 -5.03 -1.04
N LEU A 328 11.26 -3.97 -1.86
CA LEU A 328 11.92 -3.85 -3.18
C LEU A 328 13.42 -4.18 -3.17
N PRO A 329 14.22 -3.72 -2.18
CA PRO A 329 15.65 -4.02 -2.10
C PRO A 329 15.95 -5.52 -2.11
N LEU A 330 15.24 -6.29 -1.27
CA LEU A 330 15.43 -7.73 -1.19
C LEU A 330 14.93 -8.44 -2.46
N ALA A 331 13.79 -8.00 -3.01
CA ALA A 331 13.27 -8.52 -4.28
C ALA A 331 14.29 -8.35 -5.43
N ALA A 332 14.91 -7.18 -5.54
CA ALA A 332 15.92 -6.90 -6.56
C ALA A 332 17.21 -7.71 -6.33
N PHE A 333 17.67 -7.81 -5.08
CA PHE A 333 18.82 -8.64 -4.73
C PHE A 333 18.63 -10.10 -5.20
N LYS A 334 17.48 -10.71 -4.87
CA LYS A 334 17.16 -12.10 -5.24
C LYS A 334 17.23 -12.36 -6.75
N LYS A 335 16.80 -11.40 -7.57
CA LYS A 335 16.79 -11.50 -9.03
C LYS A 335 18.19 -11.61 -9.66
N LYS A 336 19.23 -11.14 -8.97
CA LYS A 336 20.62 -11.12 -9.44
C LYS A 336 21.61 -11.57 -8.35
N GLN A 337 21.22 -12.54 -7.52
CA GLN A 337 21.99 -12.99 -6.35
C GLN A 337 23.48 -13.27 -6.65
N ASP A 338 23.79 -13.86 -7.81
CA ASP A 338 25.16 -14.21 -8.18
C ASP A 338 26.07 -12.97 -8.35
N LEU A 339 25.50 -11.83 -8.76
CA LEU A 339 26.23 -10.57 -8.90
C LEU A 339 26.66 -10.00 -7.55
N PHE A 340 25.92 -10.31 -6.49
CA PHE A 340 26.06 -9.74 -5.16
C PHE A 340 26.69 -10.71 -4.16
N ARG A 341 27.06 -11.92 -4.60
CA ARG A 341 27.68 -12.93 -3.76
C ARG A 341 28.98 -12.42 -3.16
N GLN A 342 29.21 -12.67 -1.87
CA GLN A 342 30.38 -12.19 -1.12
C GLN A 342 30.54 -10.65 -1.09
N LYS A 343 29.53 -9.89 -1.53
CA LYS A 343 29.47 -8.44 -1.41
C LYS A 343 28.71 -8.03 -0.17
N LYS A 344 29.07 -6.87 0.37
CA LYS A 344 28.32 -6.21 1.45
C LYS A 344 27.23 -5.34 0.84
N CYS A 345 25.99 -5.78 0.99
CA CYS A 345 24.81 -5.16 0.38
C CYS A 345 23.92 -4.55 1.45
N LEU A 346 23.64 -3.25 1.32
CA LEU A 346 22.72 -2.54 2.20
C LEU A 346 21.34 -2.40 1.54
N LEU A 347 20.33 -2.95 2.20
CA LEU A 347 18.92 -2.85 1.84
C LEU A 347 18.28 -1.68 2.59
N VAL A 348 17.74 -0.70 1.87
CA VAL A 348 17.07 0.46 2.50
C VAL A 348 15.60 0.12 2.78
N ALA A 349 15.29 -0.24 4.02
CA ALA A 349 13.92 -0.56 4.46
C ALA A 349 13.17 0.73 4.85
N THR A 350 12.48 1.34 3.88
CA THR A 350 11.99 2.73 3.93
C THR A 350 10.91 3.01 4.97
N GLY A 351 10.02 2.07 5.25
CA GLY A 351 8.83 2.30 6.07
C GLY A 351 8.23 1.01 6.63
N THR A 352 7.40 1.17 7.66
CA THR A 352 6.82 0.05 8.41
C THR A 352 5.65 -0.59 7.68
N GLY A 353 5.50 -1.92 7.80
CA GLY A 353 4.38 -2.66 7.24
C GLY A 353 3.02 -2.24 7.81
N PHE A 354 2.99 -1.58 8.98
CA PHE A 354 1.75 -1.04 9.56
C PHE A 354 1.10 0.07 8.71
N LYS A 355 1.85 0.66 7.75
CA LYS A 355 1.31 1.67 6.83
C LYS A 355 0.40 1.08 5.75
N ASP A 356 0.60 -0.18 5.38
CA ASP A 356 -0.06 -0.83 4.24
C ASP A 356 -0.57 -2.25 4.59
N THR A 357 -1.19 -2.40 5.76
CA THR A 357 -1.73 -3.69 6.24
C THR A 357 -2.74 -4.32 5.28
N LYS A 358 -3.45 -3.51 4.48
CA LYS A 358 -4.40 -3.98 3.46
C LYS A 358 -3.75 -4.86 2.40
N VAL A 359 -2.47 -4.64 2.07
CA VAL A 359 -1.74 -5.51 1.13
C VAL A 359 -1.59 -6.89 1.75
N VAL A 360 -1.20 -6.96 3.02
CA VAL A 360 -1.06 -8.22 3.75
C VAL A 360 -2.39 -8.97 3.83
N THR A 361 -3.47 -8.29 4.26
CA THR A 361 -4.78 -8.94 4.40
C THR A 361 -5.33 -9.42 3.05
N LYS A 362 -5.10 -8.68 1.96
CA LYS A 362 -5.54 -9.07 0.61
C LYS A 362 -4.82 -10.32 0.09
N HIS A 363 -3.57 -10.53 0.49
CA HIS A 363 -2.74 -11.64 0.02
C HIS A 363 -2.58 -12.78 1.05
N SER A 364 -3.39 -12.77 2.10
CA SER A 364 -3.43 -13.82 3.13
C SER A 364 -4.75 -14.60 3.05
N LEU A 365 -4.72 -15.89 3.42
CA LEU A 365 -5.95 -16.64 3.66
C LEU A 365 -6.55 -16.23 5.00
N ASN A 366 -7.85 -15.89 4.98
CA ASN A 366 -8.60 -15.61 6.20
C ASN A 366 -8.66 -16.85 7.08
N SER A 367 -8.66 -16.64 8.40
CA SER A 367 -8.84 -17.74 9.35
C SER A 367 -10.34 -17.97 9.55
N PRO A 368 -10.81 -19.23 9.52
CA PRO A 368 -12.22 -19.53 9.76
C PRO A 368 -12.59 -19.24 11.22
N VAL A 369 -13.85 -18.89 11.44
CA VAL A 369 -14.40 -18.73 12.79
C VAL A 369 -14.89 -20.09 13.29
N LEU A 370 -14.23 -20.61 14.32
CA LEU A 370 -14.60 -21.88 14.94
C LEU A 370 -15.61 -21.65 16.07
N SER A 371 -16.57 -22.55 16.25
CA SER A 371 -17.41 -22.53 17.46
C SER A 371 -16.56 -22.82 18.70
N ALA A 372 -17.04 -22.41 19.88
CA ALA A 372 -16.35 -22.59 21.17
C ALA A 372 -16.33 -24.07 21.64
N ASP A 373 -15.67 -24.92 20.86
CA ASP A 373 -15.60 -26.38 21.02
C ASP A 373 -14.15 -26.86 20.80
N LEU A 374 -13.58 -27.51 21.82
CA LEU A 374 -12.20 -28.00 21.79
C LEU A 374 -11.98 -29.04 20.68
N GLN A 375 -12.94 -29.91 20.41
CA GLN A 375 -12.83 -30.93 19.37
C GLN A 375 -12.80 -30.29 17.97
N LYS A 376 -13.57 -29.22 17.74
CA LYS A 376 -13.49 -28.45 16.49
C LYS A 376 -12.13 -27.76 16.33
N VAL A 377 -11.56 -27.22 17.41
CA VAL A 377 -10.18 -26.66 17.38
C VAL A 377 -9.14 -27.73 17.06
N ILE A 378 -9.20 -28.90 17.71
CA ILE A 378 -8.28 -30.02 17.45
C ILE A 378 -8.39 -30.49 16.00
N ASN A 379 -9.62 -30.63 15.48
CA ASN A 379 -9.86 -31.03 14.09
C ASN A 379 -9.30 -29.99 13.11
N TYR A 380 -9.50 -28.70 13.39
CA TYR A 380 -8.93 -27.61 12.59
C TYR A 380 -7.40 -27.65 12.56
N VAL A 381 -6.73 -27.81 13.71
CA VAL A 381 -5.26 -27.92 13.77
C VAL A 381 -4.76 -29.12 12.95
N ASN A 382 -5.48 -30.24 13.00
CA ASN A 382 -5.11 -31.46 12.26
C ASN A 382 -5.56 -31.47 10.78
N SER A 383 -6.30 -30.46 10.33
CA SER A 383 -6.84 -30.40 8.96
C SER A 383 -5.79 -30.10 7.89
N GLY A 384 -4.60 -29.63 8.28
CA GLY A 384 -3.57 -29.10 7.38
C GLY A 384 -3.84 -27.66 6.93
N PHE A 385 -4.89 -27.00 7.43
CA PHE A 385 -5.21 -25.61 7.12
C PHE A 385 -4.11 -24.64 7.59
N ILE A 386 -3.43 -24.93 8.70
CA ILE A 386 -2.38 -24.05 9.24
C ILE A 386 -1.15 -24.01 8.32
N GLU A 387 -0.70 -25.16 7.84
CA GLU A 387 0.37 -25.28 6.85
C GLU A 387 -0.06 -24.62 5.53
N MET A 388 -1.31 -24.85 5.11
CA MET A 388 -1.88 -24.20 3.93
C MET A 388 -1.85 -22.68 4.04
N GLN A 389 -2.29 -22.11 5.17
CA GLN A 389 -2.32 -20.67 5.42
C GLN A 389 -0.90 -20.08 5.38
N LYS A 390 0.10 -20.81 5.88
CA LYS A 390 1.50 -20.40 5.77
C LYS A 390 1.97 -20.39 4.33
N ASP A 391 1.58 -21.37 3.52
CA ASP A 391 2.05 -21.53 2.16
C ASP A 391 1.31 -20.65 1.14
N SER A 392 0.11 -20.16 1.47
CA SER A 392 -0.79 -19.41 0.57
C SER A 392 -0.33 -18.00 0.23
N TRP A 393 0.65 -17.47 0.95
CA TRP A 393 1.17 -16.13 0.71
C TRP A 393 1.71 -15.96 -0.71
N GLY A 394 1.25 -14.93 -1.42
CA GLY A 394 1.86 -14.45 -2.67
C GLY A 394 1.64 -15.30 -3.93
N LYS A 395 0.98 -16.46 -3.83
CA LYS A 395 0.73 -17.35 -4.98
C LYS A 395 -0.71 -17.20 -5.52
N SER A 396 -0.92 -17.48 -6.82
CA SER A 396 -2.29 -17.66 -7.34
C SER A 396 -2.88 -18.95 -6.75
N ARG A 397 -4.18 -18.92 -6.49
CA ARG A 397 -4.92 -19.98 -5.78
C ARG A 397 -4.84 -21.35 -6.49
N ASP A 398 -4.65 -21.35 -7.81
CA ASP A 398 -4.77 -22.49 -8.75
C ASP A 398 -3.87 -23.73 -8.50
N THR A 399 -2.87 -23.64 -7.62
CA THR A 399 -1.97 -24.79 -7.29
C THR A 399 -2.27 -25.37 -5.89
N PHE A 400 -3.19 -24.77 -5.12
CA PHE A 400 -3.23 -24.90 -3.66
C PHE A 400 -4.16 -25.95 -3.08
N MET A 401 -5.26 -26.31 -3.74
CA MET A 401 -6.35 -27.04 -3.06
C MET A 401 -6.45 -28.53 -3.36
N ALA A 402 -5.53 -29.10 -4.13
CA ALA A 402 -5.55 -30.53 -4.46
C ALA A 402 -5.42 -31.48 -3.24
N ASN A 403 -5.12 -30.96 -2.03
CA ASN A 403 -4.77 -31.75 -0.86
C ASN A 403 -5.69 -31.54 0.38
N LEU A 404 -6.76 -30.73 0.31
CA LEU A 404 -7.63 -30.53 1.48
C LEU A 404 -8.55 -31.74 1.73
N LYS A 405 -8.53 -32.27 2.95
CA LYS A 405 -9.53 -33.23 3.42
C LYS A 405 -10.67 -32.49 4.12
N MET A 406 -11.83 -32.45 3.48
CA MET A 406 -13.09 -32.00 4.10
C MET A 406 -13.56 -33.02 5.15
N ASP A 407 -14.21 -32.55 6.21
CA ASP A 407 -15.03 -33.45 7.02
C ASP A 407 -16.30 -33.87 6.25
N LYS A 408 -17.01 -34.86 6.78
CA LYS A 408 -18.15 -35.49 6.10
C LYS A 408 -19.31 -34.53 5.82
N GLU A 409 -19.50 -33.50 6.63
CA GLU A 409 -20.64 -32.57 6.50
C GLU A 409 -20.29 -31.47 5.47
N HIS A 410 -19.07 -30.93 5.52
CA HIS A 410 -18.58 -30.00 4.48
C HIS A 410 -18.47 -30.68 3.10
N GLU A 411 -18.11 -31.96 3.05
CA GLU A 411 -18.07 -32.74 1.80
C GLU A 411 -19.47 -32.89 1.20
N ARG A 412 -20.51 -33.09 2.03
CA ARG A 412 -21.91 -33.11 1.55
C ARG A 412 -22.34 -31.76 1.00
N LEU A 413 -22.01 -30.68 1.69
CA LEU A 413 -22.34 -29.31 1.28
C LEU A 413 -21.66 -28.95 -0.04
N TYR A 414 -20.37 -29.28 -0.18
CA TYR A 414 -19.62 -29.18 -1.43
C TYR A 414 -20.27 -29.94 -2.57
N ASN A 415 -20.61 -31.21 -2.36
CA ASN A 415 -21.28 -32.02 -3.38
C ASN A 415 -22.65 -31.44 -3.78
N ASN A 416 -23.38 -30.81 -2.86
CA ASN A 416 -24.66 -30.16 -3.16
C ASN A 416 -24.48 -28.93 -4.06
N TYR A 417 -23.55 -28.02 -3.70
CA TYR A 417 -23.24 -26.85 -4.54
C TYR A 417 -22.77 -27.27 -5.95
N VAL A 418 -21.84 -28.23 -6.03
CA VAL A 418 -21.37 -28.75 -7.32
C VAL A 418 -22.51 -29.37 -8.13
N SER A 419 -23.42 -30.12 -7.49
CA SER A 419 -24.60 -30.69 -8.16
C SER A 419 -25.51 -29.60 -8.73
N LYS A 420 -25.77 -28.53 -7.97
CA LYS A 420 -26.60 -27.38 -8.42
C LYS A 420 -25.95 -26.65 -9.60
N ILE A 421 -24.64 -26.47 -9.57
CA ILE A 421 -23.88 -25.82 -10.65
C ILE A 421 -23.85 -26.69 -11.91
N ASN A 422 -23.58 -27.99 -11.77
CA ASN A 422 -23.55 -28.94 -12.89
C ASN A 422 -24.92 -29.09 -13.58
N LYS A 423 -26.02 -29.06 -12.82
CA LYS A 423 -27.39 -29.09 -13.38
C LYS A 423 -27.68 -27.93 -14.33
N LYS A 424 -26.93 -26.83 -14.25
CA LYS A 424 -27.05 -25.67 -15.15
C LYS A 424 -26.12 -25.74 -16.36
N GLY A 425 -25.52 -26.89 -16.61
CA GLY A 425 -24.65 -27.12 -17.77
C GLY A 425 -23.22 -26.61 -17.60
N LYS A 426 -22.87 -26.08 -16.42
CA LYS A 426 -21.51 -25.62 -16.13
C LYS A 426 -20.66 -26.74 -15.53
N THR A 427 -19.50 -27.00 -16.12
CA THR A 427 -18.41 -27.70 -15.44
C THR A 427 -17.49 -26.65 -14.82
N LEU A 428 -17.19 -26.78 -13.53
CA LEU A 428 -16.32 -25.83 -12.84
C LEU A 428 -14.88 -25.98 -13.34
N SER A 429 -14.22 -24.85 -13.64
CA SER A 429 -12.77 -24.82 -13.79
C SER A 429 -12.09 -24.98 -12.43
N ASN A 430 -10.80 -25.30 -12.41
CA ASN A 430 -10.06 -25.50 -11.16
C ASN A 430 -10.15 -24.28 -10.23
N ASN A 431 -10.02 -23.07 -10.76
CA ASN A 431 -10.09 -21.82 -10.00
C ASN A 431 -11.46 -21.60 -9.33
N GLU A 432 -12.52 -22.09 -9.96
CA GLU A 432 -13.90 -21.96 -9.47
C GLU A 432 -14.25 -23.05 -8.44
N ILE A 433 -13.70 -24.25 -8.61
CA ILE A 433 -13.74 -25.31 -7.59
C ILE A 433 -13.11 -24.78 -6.29
N GLU A 434 -11.96 -24.12 -6.39
CA GLU A 434 -11.22 -23.59 -5.24
C GLU A 434 -11.97 -22.49 -4.48
N ALA A 435 -12.57 -21.54 -5.22
CA ALA A 435 -13.39 -20.49 -4.63
C ALA A 435 -14.62 -21.07 -3.93
N LEU A 436 -15.24 -22.10 -4.52
CA LEU A 436 -16.38 -22.78 -3.95
C LEU A 436 -15.99 -23.58 -2.69
N GLN A 437 -14.86 -24.29 -2.70
CA GLN A 437 -14.37 -25.00 -1.52
C GLN A 437 -14.07 -24.04 -0.37
N SER A 438 -13.39 -22.91 -0.64
CA SER A 438 -13.13 -21.87 0.37
C SER A 438 -14.43 -21.31 0.94
N LEU A 439 -15.42 -21.03 0.10
CA LEU A 439 -16.73 -20.55 0.56
C LEU A 439 -17.37 -21.56 1.51
N ILE A 440 -17.29 -22.85 1.17
CA ILE A 440 -17.93 -23.94 1.91
C ILE A 440 -17.22 -24.22 3.23
N PHE A 441 -15.90 -24.16 3.30
CA PHE A 441 -15.17 -24.26 4.56
C PHE A 441 -15.49 -23.13 5.56
N ASP A 442 -15.88 -21.97 5.05
CA ASP A 442 -16.33 -20.84 5.87
C ASP A 442 -17.84 -20.93 6.22
N GLU A 443 -18.57 -21.95 5.76
CA GLU A 443 -19.99 -22.12 6.08
C GLU A 443 -20.21 -22.75 7.45
N ASP A 444 -21.09 -22.10 8.22
CA ASP A 444 -21.66 -22.70 9.42
C ASP A 444 -22.68 -23.78 8.99
N ILE A 445 -22.33 -25.05 9.21
CA ILE A 445 -23.19 -26.19 8.85
C ILE A 445 -24.50 -26.19 9.64
N ASP A 446 -24.50 -25.59 10.84
CA ASP A 446 -25.67 -25.53 11.73
C ASP A 446 -26.50 -24.26 11.46
N LEU A 447 -26.45 -23.70 10.25
CA LEU A 447 -27.19 -22.51 9.86
C LEU A 447 -28.57 -22.89 9.32
N GLU A 448 -29.63 -22.47 10.02
CA GLU A 448 -31.01 -22.65 9.56
C GLU A 448 -31.42 -21.49 8.65
N TYR A 449 -31.91 -21.81 7.46
CA TYR A 449 -32.35 -20.81 6.47
C TYR A 449 -33.85 -20.54 6.65
N PRO A 450 -34.23 -19.34 7.11
CA PRO A 450 -35.64 -18.99 7.35
C PRO A 450 -36.41 -18.75 6.05
N VAL A 451 -35.69 -18.52 4.95
CA VAL A 451 -36.25 -18.27 3.62
C VAL A 451 -35.50 -19.05 2.55
N GLU A 452 -36.26 -19.64 1.63
CA GLU A 452 -35.78 -20.21 0.39
C GLU A 452 -36.45 -19.52 -0.79
N VAL A 453 -35.68 -19.10 -1.80
CA VAL A 453 -36.24 -18.56 -3.04
C VAL A 453 -36.52 -19.71 -3.99
N LEU A 454 -37.81 -19.98 -4.26
CA LEU A 454 -38.26 -21.11 -5.08
C LEU A 454 -38.18 -20.81 -6.58
N ASP A 455 -38.57 -19.59 -6.98
CA ASP A 455 -38.57 -19.14 -8.36
C ASP A 455 -38.55 -17.62 -8.43
N TYR A 456 -38.07 -17.05 -9.54
CA TYR A 456 -38.15 -15.61 -9.77
C TYR A 456 -38.27 -15.29 -11.26
N LYS A 457 -38.94 -14.17 -11.56
CA LYS A 457 -39.15 -13.66 -12.91
C LYS A 457 -38.79 -12.20 -12.98
N LEU A 458 -37.99 -11.84 -13.99
CA LEU A 458 -37.64 -10.46 -14.30
C LEU A 458 -38.25 -10.01 -15.61
N ILE A 459 -38.78 -8.78 -15.62
CA ILE A 459 -39.23 -8.09 -16.82
C ILE A 459 -38.45 -6.80 -16.96
N MET A 460 -37.51 -6.79 -17.90
CA MET A 460 -36.70 -5.62 -18.25
C MET A 460 -37.30 -4.90 -19.45
N ARG A 461 -37.29 -3.56 -19.42
CA ARG A 461 -37.72 -2.72 -20.55
C ARG A 461 -36.56 -1.80 -20.94
N LYS A 462 -36.45 -1.48 -22.23
CA LYS A 462 -35.37 -0.64 -22.80
C LYS A 462 -35.24 0.72 -22.09
N HIS A 463 -36.35 1.26 -21.60
CA HIS A 463 -36.41 2.46 -20.76
C HIS A 463 -37.44 2.24 -19.65
N GLY A 464 -37.01 2.20 -18.39
CA GLY A 464 -37.87 2.03 -17.22
C GLY A 464 -37.24 1.16 -16.13
N LEU A 465 -37.90 1.12 -14.97
CA LEU A 465 -37.50 0.26 -13.84
C LEU A 465 -37.66 -1.22 -14.22
N VAL A 466 -36.77 -2.06 -13.69
CA VAL A 466 -36.86 -3.52 -13.79
C VAL A 466 -37.95 -4.00 -12.84
N HIS A 467 -38.85 -4.86 -13.32
CA HIS A 467 -39.88 -5.47 -12.50
C HIS A 467 -39.46 -6.90 -12.13
N ALA A 468 -39.52 -7.23 -10.85
CA ALA A 468 -39.21 -8.55 -10.31
C ALA A 468 -40.44 -9.14 -9.63
N THR A 469 -40.74 -10.40 -9.95
CA THR A 469 -41.70 -11.24 -9.21
C THR A 469 -40.90 -12.38 -8.58
N VAL A 470 -40.97 -12.56 -7.28
CA VAL A 470 -40.20 -13.58 -6.55
C VAL A 470 -41.17 -14.47 -5.77
N LYS A 471 -41.01 -15.79 -5.93
CA LYS A 471 -41.71 -16.80 -5.14
C LYS A 471 -40.77 -17.30 -4.05
N LEU A 472 -41.19 -17.17 -2.79
CA LEU A 472 -40.42 -17.53 -1.60
C LEU A 472 -41.13 -18.64 -0.84
N ASP A 473 -40.38 -19.55 -0.24
CA ASP A 473 -40.81 -20.32 0.93
C ASP A 473 -40.26 -19.63 2.17
N LEU A 474 -41.15 -19.11 3.01
CA LEU A 474 -40.82 -18.44 4.25
C LEU A 474 -41.37 -19.29 5.41
N GLU A 475 -40.48 -19.97 6.11
CA GLU A 475 -40.79 -20.89 7.22
C GLU A 475 -41.89 -21.93 6.88
N GLY A 476 -41.88 -22.48 5.65
CA GLY A 476 -42.85 -23.48 5.18
C GLY A 476 -44.13 -22.90 4.58
N ARG A 477 -44.16 -21.58 4.32
CA ARG A 477 -45.28 -20.89 3.65
C ARG A 477 -44.81 -20.29 2.33
N GLU A 478 -45.46 -20.69 1.25
CA GLU A 478 -45.21 -20.08 -0.07
C GLU A 478 -45.84 -18.68 -0.15
N VAL A 479 -45.03 -17.67 -0.44
CA VAL A 479 -45.45 -16.29 -0.69
C VAL A 479 -44.90 -15.80 -2.04
N ILE A 480 -45.61 -14.85 -2.65
CA ILE A 480 -45.20 -14.21 -3.91
C ILE A 480 -45.15 -12.72 -3.69
N SER A 481 -44.01 -12.11 -3.98
CA SER A 481 -43.80 -10.67 -3.88
C SER A 481 -43.40 -10.07 -5.21
N GLU A 482 -43.80 -8.81 -5.42
CA GLU A 482 -43.50 -8.06 -6.64
C GLU A 482 -42.90 -6.69 -6.30
N ALA A 483 -41.78 -6.35 -6.94
CA ALA A 483 -41.13 -5.07 -6.76
C ALA A 483 -40.58 -4.49 -8.07
N LYS A 484 -40.23 -3.20 -8.01
CA LYS A 484 -39.55 -2.48 -9.09
C LYS A 484 -38.24 -1.92 -8.56
N GLY A 485 -37.18 -2.04 -9.35
CA GLY A 485 -35.85 -1.52 -9.01
C GLY A 485 -35.18 -0.81 -10.18
N VAL A 486 -34.15 -0.01 -9.88
CA VAL A 486 -33.34 0.69 -10.89
C VAL A 486 -32.44 -0.26 -11.68
N GLY A 487 -32.27 -1.50 -11.21
CA GLY A 487 -31.61 -2.59 -11.91
C GLY A 487 -32.11 -3.97 -11.46
N PRO A 488 -31.65 -5.06 -12.10
CA PRO A 488 -32.09 -6.43 -11.81
C PRO A 488 -31.85 -6.87 -10.35
N ILE A 489 -30.65 -6.59 -9.84
CA ILE A 489 -30.25 -6.92 -8.45
C ILE A 489 -31.14 -6.18 -7.46
N ASP A 490 -31.28 -4.86 -7.64
CA ASP A 490 -32.11 -4.00 -6.80
C ASP A 490 -33.58 -4.44 -6.78
N ALA A 491 -34.13 -4.77 -7.95
CA ALA A 491 -35.52 -5.23 -8.05
C ALA A 491 -35.77 -6.56 -7.33
N ILE A 492 -34.86 -7.53 -7.47
CA ILE A 492 -34.96 -8.84 -6.79
C ILE A 492 -34.80 -8.69 -5.28
N LEU A 493 -33.76 -7.98 -4.83
CA LEU A 493 -33.53 -7.78 -3.39
C LEU A 493 -34.69 -7.05 -2.75
N THR A 494 -35.24 -6.03 -3.42
CA THR A 494 -36.44 -5.33 -2.93
C THR A 494 -37.64 -6.28 -2.84
N ALA A 495 -37.88 -7.13 -3.84
CA ALA A 495 -38.97 -8.09 -3.78
C ALA A 495 -38.80 -9.09 -2.62
N ILE A 496 -37.59 -9.61 -2.40
CA ILE A 496 -37.31 -10.53 -1.28
C ILE A 496 -37.51 -9.83 0.07
N ARG A 497 -37.06 -8.58 0.18
CA ARG A 497 -37.15 -7.77 1.40
C ARG A 497 -38.58 -7.42 1.81
N LEU A 498 -39.50 -7.26 0.86
CA LEU A 498 -40.92 -7.01 1.17
C LEU A 498 -41.52 -8.06 2.11
N GLU A 499 -41.08 -9.32 1.99
CA GLU A 499 -41.53 -10.42 2.85
C GLU A 499 -40.58 -10.63 4.03
N THR A 500 -39.26 -10.59 3.79
CA THR A 500 -38.25 -10.93 4.81
C THR A 500 -38.02 -9.85 5.86
N ASP A 501 -38.26 -8.56 5.56
CA ASP A 501 -38.11 -7.48 6.55
C ASP A 501 -39.15 -7.61 7.70
N ASN A 502 -40.23 -8.37 7.49
CA ASN A 502 -41.18 -8.74 8.57
C ASN A 502 -40.63 -9.80 9.53
N VAL A 503 -39.64 -10.58 9.09
CA VAL A 503 -38.97 -11.62 9.89
C VAL A 503 -37.77 -11.01 10.60
N PHE A 504 -36.86 -10.39 9.85
CA PHE A 504 -35.70 -9.69 10.39
C PHE A 504 -35.27 -8.60 9.38
N PRO A 505 -35.39 -7.31 9.73
CA PRO A 505 -35.09 -6.23 8.79
C PRO A 505 -33.60 -6.20 8.46
N LEU A 506 -33.25 -6.13 7.18
CA LEU A 506 -31.86 -5.98 6.75
C LEU A 506 -31.72 -4.94 5.64
N GLU A 507 -30.74 -4.05 5.80
CA GLU A 507 -30.30 -3.16 4.75
C GLU A 507 -29.07 -3.73 4.03
N VAL A 508 -29.02 -3.56 2.71
CA VAL A 508 -27.86 -3.94 1.90
C VAL A 508 -27.01 -2.68 1.71
N GLU A 509 -25.90 -2.57 2.44
CA GLU A 509 -25.01 -1.40 2.37
C GLU A 509 -24.10 -1.43 1.15
N ASN A 510 -23.58 -2.63 0.84
CA ASN A 510 -22.65 -2.83 -0.26
C ASN A 510 -22.85 -4.22 -0.88
N HIS A 511 -22.64 -4.31 -2.19
CA HIS A 511 -22.58 -5.57 -2.92
C HIS A 511 -21.35 -5.56 -3.81
N GLU A 512 -20.46 -6.54 -3.62
CA GLU A 512 -19.28 -6.75 -4.45
C GLU A 512 -19.50 -8.00 -5.29
N VAL A 513 -19.25 -7.90 -6.59
CA VAL A 513 -19.41 -8.99 -7.55
C VAL A 513 -18.04 -9.32 -8.13
N ASP A 514 -17.54 -10.50 -7.81
CA ASP A 514 -16.30 -11.04 -8.33
C ASP A 514 -16.60 -12.09 -9.40
N ILE A 515 -16.11 -11.85 -10.61
CA ILE A 515 -16.18 -12.82 -11.71
C ILE A 515 -14.81 -13.51 -11.80
N LEU A 516 -14.79 -14.82 -11.56
CA LEU A 516 -13.54 -15.56 -11.35
C LEU A 516 -12.81 -15.95 -12.65
N SER A 517 -13.45 -15.80 -13.80
CA SER A 517 -12.85 -16.03 -15.12
C SER A 517 -13.41 -15.05 -16.18
N PRO A 518 -12.68 -14.80 -17.28
CA PRO A 518 -13.10 -13.88 -18.34
C PRO A 518 -14.14 -14.47 -19.33
N ASP A 519 -14.54 -15.73 -19.16
CA ASP A 519 -15.46 -16.43 -20.06
C ASP A 519 -16.93 -16.06 -19.79
N THR A 520 -17.79 -16.22 -20.79
CA THR A 520 -19.23 -15.88 -20.68
C THR A 520 -20.02 -16.77 -19.72
N ASP A 521 -19.47 -17.92 -19.32
CA ASP A 521 -20.07 -18.91 -18.41
C ASP A 521 -19.33 -18.96 -17.05
N SER A 522 -18.75 -17.85 -16.58
CA SER A 522 -17.90 -17.78 -15.37
C SER A 522 -18.68 -17.86 -14.05
N LEU A 523 -18.05 -18.36 -12.98
CA LEU A 523 -18.67 -18.49 -11.66
C LEU A 523 -18.64 -17.09 -11.04
N VAL A 524 -19.83 -16.64 -10.66
CA VAL A 524 -20.02 -15.34 -10.04
C VAL A 524 -20.06 -15.52 -8.53
N MET A 525 -19.16 -14.83 -7.85
CA MET A 525 -19.13 -14.74 -6.40
C MET A 525 -19.68 -13.38 -6.01
N VAL A 526 -20.68 -13.37 -5.13
CA VAL A 526 -21.27 -12.14 -4.63
C VAL A 526 -20.99 -12.05 -3.14
N THR A 527 -20.42 -10.94 -2.71
CA THR A 527 -20.27 -10.59 -1.29
C THR A 527 -21.24 -9.47 -0.95
N LEU A 528 -22.13 -9.70 0.02
CA LEU A 528 -23.04 -8.67 0.53
C LEU A 528 -22.58 -8.22 1.91
N THR A 529 -22.62 -6.90 2.13
CA THR A 529 -22.54 -6.29 3.45
C THR A 529 -23.95 -5.86 3.85
N LEU A 530 -24.46 -6.46 4.92
CA LEU A 530 -25.82 -6.28 5.42
C LEU A 530 -25.78 -5.59 6.78
N SER A 531 -26.77 -4.77 7.10
CA SER A 531 -26.83 -4.09 8.40
C SER A 531 -28.24 -3.95 8.98
N HIS A 532 -28.29 -3.90 10.31
CA HIS A 532 -29.48 -3.63 11.12
C HIS A 532 -29.05 -3.20 12.52
N ASP A 533 -29.68 -2.16 13.09
CA ASP A 533 -29.43 -1.66 14.45
C ASP A 533 -27.93 -1.50 14.82
N ASN A 534 -27.16 -0.83 13.94
CA ASN A 534 -25.71 -0.61 14.07
C ASN A 534 -24.85 -1.89 14.12
N ARG A 535 -25.41 -3.04 13.77
CA ARG A 535 -24.66 -4.29 13.53
C ARG A 535 -24.52 -4.52 12.04
N GLN A 536 -23.41 -5.15 11.66
CA GLN A 536 -23.09 -5.48 10.28
C GLN A 536 -22.75 -6.96 10.15
N TRP A 537 -23.18 -7.56 9.06
CA TRP A 537 -22.89 -8.93 8.68
C TRP A 537 -22.39 -8.98 7.24
N VAL A 538 -21.49 -9.92 6.98
CA VAL A 538 -20.99 -10.16 5.62
C VAL A 538 -21.32 -11.59 5.22
N SER A 539 -21.90 -11.76 4.05
CA SER A 539 -22.28 -13.06 3.50
C SER A 539 -21.84 -13.19 2.04
N LYS A 540 -21.64 -14.43 1.61
CA LYS A 540 -21.20 -14.76 0.25
C LYS A 540 -22.07 -15.83 -0.40
N GLY A 541 -22.32 -15.68 -1.69
CA GLY A 541 -23.02 -16.65 -2.54
C GLY A 541 -22.25 -16.93 -3.83
N ALA A 542 -22.49 -18.10 -4.44
CA ALA A 542 -21.74 -18.58 -5.60
C ALA A 542 -22.66 -19.26 -6.62
N SER A 543 -22.74 -18.69 -7.83
CA SER A 543 -23.56 -19.26 -8.91
C SER A 543 -23.05 -18.82 -10.29
N PRO A 544 -23.26 -19.60 -11.36
CA PRO A 544 -23.06 -19.14 -12.74
C PRO A 544 -24.01 -17.99 -13.10
N ASP A 545 -25.11 -17.84 -12.36
CA ASP A 545 -26.05 -16.73 -12.49
C ASP A 545 -25.81 -15.70 -11.39
N THR A 546 -25.48 -14.46 -11.78
CA THR A 546 -25.23 -13.35 -10.85
C THR A 546 -26.42 -13.10 -9.91
N LEU A 547 -27.65 -13.17 -10.41
CA LEU A 547 -28.84 -12.90 -9.61
C LEU A 547 -29.03 -13.98 -8.55
N GLU A 548 -28.75 -15.23 -8.91
CA GLU A 548 -28.84 -16.31 -7.95
C GLU A 548 -27.71 -16.29 -6.93
N ALA A 549 -26.50 -15.89 -7.32
CA ALA A 549 -25.41 -15.65 -6.37
C ALA A 549 -25.77 -14.54 -5.37
N VAL A 550 -26.42 -13.47 -5.84
CA VAL A 550 -26.98 -12.41 -4.97
C VAL A 550 -28.04 -12.98 -4.03
N ILE A 551 -28.99 -13.76 -4.55
CA ILE A 551 -30.06 -14.36 -3.75
C ILE A 551 -29.46 -15.24 -2.65
N GLN A 552 -28.54 -16.14 -2.99
CA GLN A 552 -27.86 -17.01 -2.03
C GLN A 552 -27.10 -16.21 -0.97
N ALA A 553 -26.38 -15.16 -1.38
CA ALA A 553 -25.68 -14.29 -0.45
C ALA A 553 -26.66 -13.61 0.51
N PHE A 554 -27.80 -13.13 0.01
CA PHE A 554 -28.80 -12.45 0.83
C PHE A 554 -29.49 -13.41 1.81
N THR A 555 -30.00 -14.55 1.36
CA THR A 555 -30.69 -15.53 2.23
C THR A 555 -29.76 -16.09 3.30
N LYS A 556 -28.49 -16.34 2.95
CA LYS A 556 -27.44 -16.71 3.91
C LYS A 556 -27.16 -15.60 4.92
N GLY A 557 -27.06 -14.36 4.45
CA GLY A 557 -26.85 -13.21 5.32
C GLY A 557 -28.00 -12.98 6.31
N LEU A 558 -29.24 -13.21 5.87
CA LEU A 558 -30.43 -13.22 6.72
C LEU A 558 -30.35 -14.29 7.81
N ALA A 559 -30.00 -15.52 7.43
CA ALA A 559 -29.82 -16.62 8.37
C ALA A 559 -28.72 -16.33 9.42
N ILE A 560 -27.57 -15.78 8.97
CA ILE A 560 -26.47 -15.38 9.87
C ILE A 560 -26.93 -14.29 10.84
N ALA A 561 -27.63 -13.27 10.34
CA ALA A 561 -28.13 -12.17 11.16
C ALA A 561 -29.11 -12.68 12.24
N MET A 562 -30.06 -13.52 11.87
CA MET A 562 -31.03 -14.11 12.80
C MET A 562 -30.39 -15.03 13.85
N LYS A 563 -29.43 -15.87 13.44
CA LYS A 563 -28.67 -16.70 14.39
C LYS A 563 -27.89 -15.85 15.38
N SER A 564 -27.29 -14.75 14.93
CA SER A 564 -26.56 -13.82 15.80
C SER A 564 -27.44 -12.94 16.70
N ALA A 565 -28.72 -12.79 16.38
CA ALA A 565 -29.68 -12.03 17.18
C ALA A 565 -30.34 -12.88 18.29
N THR A 566 -30.29 -14.21 18.13
CA THR A 566 -30.83 -15.20 19.07
C THR A 566 -29.77 -15.77 20.02
N ALA A 567 -28.50 -15.53 19.73
CA ALA A 567 -27.33 -15.80 20.58
C ALA A 567 -26.97 -14.59 21.45
#